data_AF-A0A7X4DNU0-F1
#
_entry.id   AF-A0A7X4DNU0-F1
#
_cell.length_a   1.000
_cell.length_b   1.000
_cell.length_c   1.000
_cell.angle_alpha   90.00
_cell.angle_beta   90.00
_cell.angle_gamma   90.00
#
_symmetry.space_group_name_H-M   'P 1'
#
loop_
_entity.id
_entity.type
_entity.pdbx_description
1 polymer ?
#
loop_
_entity_poly.entity_id
_entity_poly.type
_entity_poly.pdbx_seq_one_letter_code
_entity_poly.pdbx_strand_id
1 'polypeptide(L)'
;MNQKYSWLDCEFDICLQDGLWRATSGLYIFAAPTKDHQSTGSWLALYVGQTSDFSTRIPNHERWQEALQLGATHVHAREETASVVLDKMEEGLIQIYQPPMNVQHG
;
A
#
# COMPACT_ATOMS: atom_id res chain seq x y z
N MET A 1 -13.36 -7.75 12.74
CA MET A 1 -13.20 -7.90 11.29
C MET A 1 -12.18 -6.85 10.87
N ASN A 2 -11.12 -7.26 10.18
CA ASN A 2 -10.19 -6.28 9.60
C ASN A 2 -10.91 -5.59 8.44
N GLN A 3 -10.81 -4.26 8.37
CA GLN A 3 -11.39 -3.51 7.27
C GLN A 3 -10.60 -3.81 6.00
N LYS A 4 -11.29 -3.96 4.87
CA LYS A 4 -10.66 -4.22 3.57
C LYS A 4 -10.96 -3.11 2.57
N TYR A 5 -10.09 -2.95 1.60
CA TYR A 5 -10.28 -2.07 0.45
C TYR A 5 -9.81 -2.75 -0.83
N SER A 6 -10.55 -2.54 -1.92
CA SER A 6 -10.20 -3.08 -3.23
C SER A 6 -9.43 -2.04 -4.04
N TRP A 7 -8.20 -2.38 -4.40
CA TRP A 7 -7.44 -1.67 -5.44
C TRP A 7 -7.51 -2.53 -6.69
N LEU A 8 -8.06 -2.00 -7.78
CA LEU A 8 -8.47 -2.79 -8.94
C LEU A 8 -9.37 -3.95 -8.48
N ASP A 9 -9.06 -5.18 -8.92
CA ASP A 9 -9.74 -6.41 -8.54
C ASP A 9 -9.07 -7.15 -7.37
N CYS A 10 -8.16 -6.49 -6.64
CA CYS A 10 -7.40 -7.07 -5.53
C CYS A 10 -7.82 -6.47 -4.18
N GLU A 11 -8.20 -7.33 -3.24
CA GLU A 11 -8.49 -6.93 -1.86
C GLU A 11 -7.21 -6.80 -1.03
N PHE A 12 -7.18 -5.75 -0.20
CA PHE A 12 -6.13 -5.44 0.77
C PHE A 12 -6.74 -5.26 2.15
N ASP A 13 -6.03 -5.68 3.18
CA ASP A 13 -6.32 -5.32 4.57
C ASP A 13 -5.88 -3.88 4.85
N ILE A 14 -6.71 -3.12 5.54
CA ILE A 14 -6.39 -1.76 5.99
C ILE A 14 -5.74 -1.86 7.37
N CYS A 15 -4.46 -1.51 7.44
CA CYS A 15 -3.63 -1.61 8.63
C CYS A 15 -3.07 -0.24 9.04
N LEU A 16 -2.72 -0.10 10.31
CA LEU A 16 -1.86 0.98 10.79
C LEU A 16 -0.39 0.59 10.59
N GLN A 17 0.48 1.57 10.38
CA GLN A 17 1.91 1.32 10.18
C GLN A 17 2.57 0.71 11.43
N ASP A 18 2.16 1.16 12.62
CA ASP A 18 2.58 0.63 13.93
C ASP A 18 1.77 -0.60 14.39
N GLY A 19 0.98 -1.19 13.50
CA GLY A 19 0.21 -2.40 13.75
C GLY A 19 1.06 -3.67 13.90
N LEU A 20 0.39 -4.79 14.14
CA LEU A 20 1.02 -6.11 14.19
C LEU A 20 1.22 -6.66 12.78
N TRP A 21 2.49 -6.82 12.39
CA TRP A 21 2.88 -7.32 11.06
C TRP A 21 3.42 -8.75 11.13
N ARG A 22 2.98 -9.58 10.18
CA ARG A 22 3.39 -10.99 10.07
C ARG A 22 4.64 -11.12 9.20
N ALA A 23 5.50 -12.09 9.50
CA ALA A 23 6.66 -12.42 8.68
C ALA A 23 6.25 -13.21 7.42
N THR A 24 5.67 -12.50 6.45
CA THR A 24 5.20 -13.05 5.18
C THR A 24 5.44 -12.08 4.04
N SER A 25 5.48 -12.62 2.83
CA SER A 25 5.63 -11.89 1.58
C SER A 25 4.32 -11.23 1.16
N GLY A 26 4.42 -10.11 0.45
CA GLY A 26 3.25 -9.44 -0.10
C GLY A 26 3.50 -8.07 -0.70
N LEU A 27 2.39 -7.41 -1.02
CA LEU A 27 2.33 -6.07 -1.58
C LEU A 27 1.70 -5.10 -0.57
N TYR A 28 2.19 -3.87 -0.51
CA TYR A 28 1.62 -2.82 0.32
C TYR A 28 1.47 -1.51 -0.43
N ILE A 29 0.53 -0.70 0.05
CA ILE A 29 0.24 0.64 -0.45
C ILE A 29 0.18 1.59 0.74
N PHE A 30 0.97 2.65 0.72
CA PHE A 30 0.77 3.78 1.64
C PHE A 30 -0.40 4.62 1.13
N ALA A 31 -1.43 4.77 1.97
CA ALA A 31 -2.71 5.31 1.54
C ALA A 31 -3.12 6.52 2.39
N ALA A 32 -3.60 7.56 1.69
CA ALA A 32 -4.22 8.74 2.28
C ALA A 32 -5.73 8.74 2.00
N PRO A 33 -6.58 9.07 2.98
CA PRO A 33 -8.01 9.21 2.75
C PRO A 33 -8.26 10.44 1.87
N THR A 34 -9.09 10.31 0.84
CA THR A 34 -9.51 11.49 0.07
C THR A 34 -10.61 12.23 0.83
N LYS A 35 -10.63 13.56 0.73
CA LYS A 35 -11.65 14.42 1.38
C LYS A 35 -12.97 14.48 0.59
N ASP A 36 -13.15 13.62 -0.41
CA ASP A 36 -14.24 13.82 -1.36
C ASP A 36 -15.59 13.55 -0.71
N HIS A 37 -16.46 14.56 -0.74
CA HIS A 37 -17.74 14.58 -0.02
C HIS A 37 -18.82 13.68 -0.64
N GLN A 38 -18.51 12.98 -1.73
CA GLN A 38 -19.49 12.21 -2.51
C GLN A 38 -19.35 10.69 -2.39
N SER A 39 -18.30 10.18 -1.76
CA SER A 39 -18.17 8.75 -1.45
C SER A 39 -17.46 8.57 -0.13
N THR A 40 -18.14 7.95 0.84
CA THR A 40 -17.47 7.37 2.00
C THR A 40 -16.36 6.43 1.52
N GLY A 41 -15.09 6.77 1.78
CA GLY A 41 -14.01 5.77 1.80
C GLY A 41 -13.15 5.62 0.55
N SER A 42 -12.99 6.64 -0.29
CA SER A 42 -11.98 6.62 -1.34
C SER A 42 -10.57 6.90 -0.79
N TRP A 43 -9.56 6.20 -1.31
CA TRP A 43 -8.16 6.34 -0.89
C TRP A 43 -7.29 6.77 -2.06
N LEU A 44 -6.25 7.55 -1.75
CA LEU A 44 -5.18 7.92 -2.66
C LEU A 44 -3.97 7.01 -2.39
N ALA A 45 -3.47 6.33 -3.42
CA ALA A 45 -2.22 5.57 -3.35
C ALA A 45 -1.04 6.56 -3.44
N LEU A 46 -0.22 6.59 -2.39
CA LEU A 46 0.96 7.45 -2.34
C LEU A 46 2.21 6.71 -2.79
N TYR A 47 2.37 5.47 -2.32
CA TYR A 47 3.46 4.56 -2.66
C TYR A 47 2.94 3.13 -2.75
N VAL A 48 3.45 2.34 -3.70
CA VAL A 48 3.22 0.91 -3.88
C VAL A 48 4.57 0.21 -3.81
N GLY A 49 4.66 -0.87 -3.05
CA GLY A 49 5.87 -1.65 -2.92
C GLY A 49 5.63 -3.10 -2.57
N GLN A 50 6.65 -3.93 -2.79
CA GLN A 50 6.67 -5.33 -2.39
C GLN A 50 7.60 -5.60 -1.21
N THR A 51 7.36 -6.69 -0.49
CA THR A 51 8.29 -7.20 0.53
C THR A 51 8.23 -8.73 0.62
N SER A 52 9.36 -9.35 0.99
CA SER A 52 9.39 -10.76 1.39
C SER A 52 8.99 -10.98 2.86
N ASP A 53 8.96 -9.90 3.65
CA ASP A 53 8.66 -9.92 5.08
C ASP A 53 8.04 -8.58 5.52
N PHE A 54 6.75 -8.56 5.85
CA PHE A 54 6.10 -7.36 6.37
C PHE A 54 6.57 -6.94 7.77
N SER A 55 6.91 -7.91 8.62
CA SER A 55 7.28 -7.67 10.03
C SER A 55 8.55 -6.84 10.17
N THR A 56 9.43 -6.90 9.16
CA THR A 56 10.65 -6.10 9.11
C THR A 56 10.49 -4.85 8.25
N ARG A 57 9.77 -4.95 7.11
CA ARG A 57 9.64 -3.86 6.15
C ARG A 57 8.79 -2.69 6.65
N ILE A 58 7.57 -2.94 7.16
CA ILE A 58 6.62 -1.86 7.41
C ILE A 58 6.97 -1.02 8.65
N PRO A 59 7.31 -1.62 9.82
CA PRO A 59 7.64 -0.85 11.01
C PRO A 59 8.82 0.12 10.83
N ASN A 60 9.77 -0.24 9.96
CA ASN A 60 11.02 0.52 9.75
C ASN A 60 11.11 1.13 8.34
N HIS A 61 10.00 1.30 7.64
CA HIS A 61 10.02 1.73 6.24
C HIS A 61 10.55 3.16 6.11
N GLU A 62 11.65 3.34 5.39
CA GLU A 62 12.37 4.60 5.27
C GLU A 62 11.54 5.73 4.64
N ARG A 63 10.62 5.37 3.75
CA ARG A 63 9.70 6.30 3.08
C ARG A 63 8.40 6.58 3.83
N TRP A 64 8.17 5.98 5.00
CA TRP A 64 6.92 6.22 5.73
C TRP A 64 6.77 7.69 6.15
N GLN A 65 7.88 8.32 6.55
CA GLN A 65 7.85 9.73 6.94
C GLN A 65 7.50 10.67 5.77
N GLU A 66 7.99 10.37 4.56
CA GLU A 66 7.61 11.07 3.33
C GLU A 66 6.11 10.85 3.03
N ALA A 67 5.62 9.63 3.16
CA ALA A 67 4.20 9.31 2.96
C ALA A 67 3.29 10.06 3.95
N LEU A 68 3.68 10.16 5.22
CA LEU A 68 2.96 10.94 6.24
C LEU A 68 2.85 12.42 5.86
N GLN A 69 3.91 13.01 5.30
CA GLN A 69 3.88 14.41 4.82
C GLN A 69 2.89 14.60 3.65
N LEU A 70 2.67 13.56 2.85
CA LEU A 70 1.68 13.52 1.78
C LEU A 70 0.27 13.12 2.26
N GLY A 71 0.08 12.92 3.57
CA GLY A 71 -1.21 12.63 4.19
C GLY A 71 -1.52 11.14 4.36
N ALA A 72 -0.53 10.26 4.25
CA ALA A 72 -0.73 8.84 4.57
C ALA A 72 -1.27 8.68 5.99
N THR A 73 -2.20 7.75 6.16
CA THR A 73 -2.72 7.37 7.48
C THR A 73 -2.72 5.87 7.69
N HIS A 74 -2.76 5.09 6.60
CA HIS A 74 -2.87 3.64 6.64
C HIS A 74 -1.93 2.99 5.64
N VAL A 75 -1.67 1.71 5.90
CA VAL A 75 -0.99 0.79 4.99
C VAL A 75 -2.03 -0.22 4.52
N HIS A 76 -2.27 -0.28 3.23
CA HIS A 76 -3.12 -1.32 2.64
C HIS A 76 -2.22 -2.48 2.26
N ALA A 77 -2.39 -3.65 2.87
CA ALA A 77 -1.49 -4.79 2.71
C ALA A 77 -2.21 -6.03 2.17
N ARG A 78 -1.52 -6.77 1.31
CA ARG A 78 -1.98 -8.04 0.76
C ARG A 78 -0.85 -9.05 0.84
N GLU A 79 -1.10 -10.17 1.52
CA GLU A 79 -0.20 -11.32 1.52
C GLU A 79 -0.24 -12.02 0.16
N GLU A 80 0.94 -12.26 -0.43
CA GLU A 80 1.10 -13.01 -1.67
C GLU A 80 2.55 -13.53 -1.75
N THR A 81 2.70 -14.81 -2.12
CA THR A 81 4.00 -15.50 -2.17
C THR A 81 4.52 -15.69 -3.58
N ALA A 82 3.66 -15.61 -4.60
CA ALA A 82 4.06 -15.75 -5.99
C ALA A 82 4.66 -14.43 -6.51
N SER A 83 5.97 -14.40 -6.75
CA SER A 83 6.68 -13.20 -7.25
C SER A 83 6.09 -12.67 -8.57
N VAL A 84 5.80 -13.56 -9.52
CA VAL A 84 5.17 -13.19 -10.81
C VAL A 84 3.82 -12.50 -10.63
N VAL A 85 3.10 -12.85 -9.57
CA VAL A 85 1.81 -12.23 -9.25
C VAL A 85 2.03 -10.86 -8.60
N LEU A 86 3.01 -10.74 -7.69
CA LEU A 86 3.39 -9.48 -7.08
C LEU A 86 3.87 -8.46 -8.13
N ASP A 87 4.75 -8.86 -9.04
CA ASP A 87 5.29 -8.00 -10.09
C ASP A 87 4.17 -7.43 -10.97
N LYS A 88 3.23 -8.28 -11.40
CA LYS A 88 2.07 -7.86 -12.18
C LYS A 88 1.14 -6.92 -11.41
N MET A 89 0.92 -7.18 -10.12
CA MET A 89 0.09 -6.31 -9.29
C MET A 89 0.76 -4.95 -9.09
N GLU A 90 2.05 -4.93 -8.76
CA GLU A 90 2.81 -3.70 -8.55
C GLU A 90 2.82 -2.84 -9.82
N GLU A 91 3.20 -3.43 -10.96
CA GLU A 91 3.20 -2.73 -12.26
C GLU A 91 1.81 -2.18 -12.59
N GLY A 92 0.76 -2.98 -12.43
CA GLY A 92 -0.62 -2.56 -12.72
C GLY A 92 -1.10 -1.43 -11.81
N LEU A 93 -0.80 -1.51 -10.52
CA LEU A 93 -1.16 -0.49 -9.54
C LEU A 93 -0.40 0.82 -9.79
N ILE A 94 0.90 0.75 -10.05
CA ILE A 94 1.71 1.93 -10.40
C ILE A 94 1.22 2.55 -11.70
N GLN A 95 0.97 1.75 -12.73
CA GLN A 95 0.52 2.24 -14.03
C GLN A 95 -0.84 2.94 -13.95
N ILE A 96 -1.79 2.38 -13.20
CA ILE A 96 -3.16 2.90 -13.13
C ILE A 96 -3.28 4.08 -12.16
N TYR A 97 -2.67 3.98 -10.97
CA TYR A 97 -2.84 5.00 -9.92
C TYR A 97 -1.74 6.07 -9.91
N GLN A 98 -0.65 5.87 -10.65
CA GLN A 98 0.49 6.80 -10.74
C GLN A 98 0.90 7.39 -9.38
N PRO A 99 1.25 6.54 -8.38
CA PRO A 99 1.52 7.03 -7.04
C PRO A 99 2.70 8.02 -7.06
N PRO A 100 2.56 9.20 -6.43
CA PRO A 100 3.56 10.27 -6.49
C PRO A 100 4.93 9.87 -5.92
N MET A 101 5.00 8.80 -5.11
CA MET A 101 6.24 8.29 -4.57
C MET A 101 6.87 7.19 -5.44
N ASN A 102 6.17 6.62 -6.43
CA ASN A 102 6.70 5.59 -7.32
C ASN A 102 7.40 6.14 -8.58
N VAL A 103 7.66 7.45 -8.64
CA VAL A 103 8.40 8.05 -9.76
C VAL A 103 9.75 7.37 -9.92
N GLN A 104 9.94 6.70 -11.06
CA GLN A 104 11.23 6.24 -11.51
C GLN A 104 12.07 7.47 -11.84
N HIS A 105 13.16 7.69 -11.10
CA HIS A 105 14.25 8.51 -11.61
C HIS A 105 14.84 7.77 -12.81
N GLY A 106 14.34 8.10 -14.00
CA GLY A 106 14.98 7.74 -15.27
C GLY A 106 16.29 8.48 -15.44
#